data_AF-A0AAP8SPH0-F1
#
_entry.id   AF-A0AAP8SPH0-F1
#
_cell.length_a   1.000
_cell.length_b   1.000
_cell.length_c   1.000
_cell.angle_alpha   90.00
_cell.angle_beta   90.00
_cell.angle_gamma   90.00
#
_symmetry.space_group_name_H-M   'P 1'
#
loop_
_entity.id
_entity.type
_entity.pdbx_description
1 polymer ?
#
loop_
_entity_poly.entity_id
_entity_poly.type
_entity_poly.pdbx_seq_one_letter_code
_entity_poly.pdbx_strand_id
1 'polypeptide(L)'
;MNRVLSVLVLLPAILFIVMGVRWLVAPAGIAPEFGLELATGLGLSSQVGDMSGFFLTLGICMLAGLVTGRRTWFYPAALLLFLTAIGRVVAWLFHDAALAPQIGVELVVTVILLLASQRLAREP
;
A
#
# COMPACT_ATOMS: atom_id res chain seq x y z
N MET A 1 -7.35 -9.95 -21.65
CA MET A 1 -7.07 -9.35 -20.33
C MET A 1 -7.20 -10.43 -19.28
N ASN A 2 -6.15 -10.66 -18.48
CA ASN A 2 -6.12 -11.75 -17.51
C ASN A 2 -7.05 -11.42 -16.33
N ARG A 3 -8.31 -11.87 -16.39
CA ARG A 3 -9.38 -11.48 -15.45
C ARG A 3 -9.02 -11.78 -14.00
N VAL A 4 -8.35 -12.91 -13.75
CA VAL A 4 -7.91 -13.29 -12.40
C VAL A 4 -6.92 -12.26 -11.85
N LEU A 5 -5.90 -11.89 -12.64
CA LEU A 5 -4.89 -10.90 -12.21
C LEU A 5 -5.50 -9.51 -12.00
N SER A 6 -6.48 -9.12 -12.80
CA SER A 6 -7.22 -7.86 -12.60
C SER A 6 -7.96 -7.86 -11.26
N VAL A 7 -8.60 -8.96 -10.87
CA VAL A 7 -9.26 -9.09 -9.57
C VAL A 7 -8.25 -9.06 -8.42
N LEU A 8 -7.10 -9.74 -8.58
CA LEU A 8 -6.03 -9.76 -7.59
C LEU A 8 -5.39 -8.38 -7.37
N VAL A 9 -5.49 -7.44 -8.32
CA VAL A 9 -5.09 -6.04 -8.13
C VAL A 9 -6.24 -5.20 -7.58
N LEU A 10 -7.47 -5.43 -8.06
CA LEU A 10 -8.64 -4.63 -7.68
C LEU A 10 -8.98 -4.76 -6.19
N LEU A 11 -8.88 -5.97 -5.64
CA LEU A 11 -9.18 -6.22 -4.22
C LEU A 11 -8.25 -5.43 -3.28
N PRO A 12 -6.90 -5.53 -3.38
CA PRO A 12 -5.99 -4.68 -2.62
C PRO A 12 -6.23 -3.19 -2.87
N ALA A 13 -6.51 -2.78 -4.11
CA ALA A 13 -6.73 -1.38 -4.43
C ALA A 13 -7.89 -0.79 -3.63
N ILE A 14 -9.04 -1.48 -3.59
CA ILE A 14 -10.21 -1.06 -2.80
C ILE A 14 -9.87 -1.04 -1.31
N LEU A 15 -9.21 -2.09 -0.80
CA LEU A 15 -8.83 -2.16 0.61
C LEU A 15 -7.93 -0.99 1.02
N PHE A 16 -6.92 -0.66 0.20
CA PHE A 16 -6.03 0.48 0.48
C PHE A 16 -6.76 1.82 0.39
N ILE A 17 -7.70 2.02 -0.55
CA ILE A 17 -8.54 3.22 -0.54
C ILE A 17 -9.33 3.32 0.77
N VAL A 18 -9.96 2.24 1.22
CA VAL A 18 -10.73 2.23 2.47
C VAL A 18 -9.82 2.54 3.66
N MET A 19 -8.63 1.95 3.73
CA MET A 19 -7.66 2.24 4.79
C MET A 19 -7.23 3.71 4.77
N GLY A 20 -6.90 4.26 3.60
CA GLY A 20 -6.51 5.66 3.47
C GLY A 20 -7.61 6.63 3.88
N VAL A 21 -8.86 6.36 3.50
CA VAL A 21 -10.03 7.15 3.94
C VAL A 21 -10.26 7.00 5.45
N ARG A 22 -10.10 5.81 6.03
CA ARG A 22 -10.21 5.60 7.48
C ARG A 22 -9.16 6.41 8.25
N TRP A 23 -7.94 6.55 7.74
CA TRP A 23 -6.94 7.44 8.33
C TRP A 23 -7.38 8.91 8.32
N LEU A 24 -8.06 9.38 7.26
CA LEU A 24 -8.57 10.74 7.19
C LEU A 24 -9.78 11.01 8.10
N VAL A 25 -10.68 10.03 8.23
CA VAL A 25 -12.00 10.24 8.87
C VAL A 25 -12.06 9.71 10.30
N ALA A 26 -11.40 8.59 10.59
CA ALA A 26 -11.46 7.89 11.88
C ALA A 26 -10.11 7.23 12.25
N PRO A 27 -9.01 8.01 12.38
CA PRO A 27 -7.66 7.46 12.57
C PRO A 27 -7.51 6.63 13.85
N ALA A 28 -8.25 6.97 14.91
CA ALA A 28 -8.26 6.22 16.17
C ALA A 28 -8.70 4.76 15.99
N GLY A 29 -9.56 4.47 14.99
CA GLY A 29 -10.05 3.13 14.73
C GLY A 29 -9.13 2.27 13.87
N ILE A 30 -8.16 2.86 13.17
CA ILE A 30 -7.27 2.13 12.25
C ILE A 30 -5.82 2.07 12.73
N ALA A 31 -5.34 3.04 13.51
CA ALA A 31 -3.97 3.04 14.04
C ALA A 31 -3.56 1.72 14.75
N PRO A 32 -4.41 1.11 15.61
CA PRO A 32 -4.07 -0.13 16.29
C PRO A 32 -3.88 -1.32 15.34
N GLU A 33 -4.53 -1.34 14.17
CA GLU A 33 -4.36 -2.40 13.16
C GLU A 33 -2.93 -2.44 12.60
N PHE A 34 -2.19 -1.35 12.75
CA PHE A 34 -0.79 -1.20 12.36
C PHE A 34 0.18 -1.20 13.55
N GLY A 35 -0.31 -1.49 14.75
CA GLY A 35 0.49 -1.43 15.99
C GLY A 35 0.89 -0.01 16.38
N LEU A 36 0.17 1.00 15.87
CA LEU A 36 0.42 2.41 16.18
C LEU A 36 -0.51 2.89 17.29
N GLU A 37 0.06 3.59 18.25
CA GLU A 37 -0.71 4.49 19.11
C GLU A 37 -0.96 5.80 18.38
N LEU A 38 -2.18 6.32 18.53
CA LEU A 38 -2.54 7.58 17.90
C LEU A 38 -1.79 8.71 18.60
N ALA A 39 -0.93 9.40 17.85
CA ALA A 39 -0.16 10.52 18.37
C ALA A 39 -1.06 11.73 18.66
N THR A 40 -0.48 12.75 19.29
CA THR A 40 -1.14 14.03 19.56
C THR A 40 -0.40 15.20 18.88
N GLY A 41 -1.07 16.35 18.76
CA GLY A 41 -0.49 17.56 18.20
C GLY A 41 0.09 17.36 16.79
N LEU A 42 1.36 17.74 16.60
CA LEU A 42 2.03 17.62 15.31
C LEU A 42 2.19 16.15 14.86
N GLY A 43 2.44 15.23 15.80
CA GLY A 43 2.59 13.81 15.48
C GLY A 43 1.31 13.21 14.90
N LEU A 44 0.14 13.67 15.37
CA LEU A 44 -1.16 13.28 14.79
C LEU A 44 -1.28 13.74 13.34
N SER A 45 -0.88 14.99 13.06
CA SER A 45 -0.90 15.56 11.71
C SER A 45 -0.05 14.73 10.75
N SER A 46 1.19 14.39 11.15
CA SER A 46 2.08 13.53 10.37
C SER A 46 1.50 12.12 10.19
N GLN A 47 1.00 11.48 11.25
CA GLN A 47 0.40 10.14 11.14
C GLN A 47 -0.77 10.11 10.16
N VAL A 48 -1.72 11.04 10.30
CA VAL A 48 -2.89 11.11 9.41
C VAL A 48 -2.46 11.40 7.97
N GLY A 49 -1.60 12.40 7.77
CA GLY A 49 -1.13 12.79 6.44
C GLY A 49 -0.34 11.69 5.73
N ASP A 50 0.66 11.13 6.41
CA ASP A 50 1.57 10.15 5.83
C ASP A 50 0.86 8.81 5.58
N MET A 51 0.06 8.32 6.53
CA MET A 51 -0.64 7.05 6.37
C MET A 51 -1.76 7.15 5.35
N SER A 52 -2.55 8.23 5.36
CA SER A 52 -3.58 8.42 4.33
C SER A 52 -2.96 8.58 2.95
N GLY A 53 -1.91 9.40 2.81
CA GLY A 53 -1.21 9.61 1.55
C GLY A 53 -0.61 8.32 1.01
N PHE A 54 -0.01 7.50 1.88
CA PHE A 54 0.52 6.19 1.52
C PHE A 54 -0.58 5.29 0.94
N PHE A 55 -1.63 4.98 1.72
CA PHE A 55 -2.67 4.04 1.31
C PHE A 55 -3.51 4.54 0.12
N LEU A 56 -3.82 5.84 0.07
CA LEU A 56 -4.54 6.41 -1.07
C LEU A 56 -3.69 6.35 -2.34
N THR A 57 -2.39 6.64 -2.27
CA THR A 57 -1.49 6.50 -3.43
C THR A 57 -1.47 5.06 -3.93
N LEU A 58 -1.35 4.08 -3.02
CA LEU A 58 -1.41 2.67 -3.39
C LEU A 58 -2.70 2.35 -4.16
N GLY A 59 -3.85 2.66 -3.58
CA GLY A 59 -5.16 2.36 -4.19
C GLY A 59 -5.39 3.09 -5.51
N ILE A 60 -5.12 4.39 -5.57
CA ILE A 60 -5.32 5.23 -6.76
C ILE A 60 -4.45 4.74 -7.91
N CYS A 61 -3.16 4.50 -7.66
CA CYS A 61 -2.24 4.02 -8.68
C CYS A 61 -2.64 2.63 -9.22
N MET A 62 -3.06 1.71 -8.34
CA MET A 62 -3.57 0.41 -8.77
C MET A 62 -4.83 0.52 -9.65
N LEU A 63 -5.81 1.33 -9.24
CA LEU A 63 -7.03 1.56 -10.03
C LEU A 63 -6.72 2.25 -11.36
N ALA A 64 -5.84 3.25 -11.35
CA ALA A 64 -5.40 3.93 -12.57
C ALA A 64 -4.70 2.96 -13.52
N GLY A 65 -3.87 2.04 -13.02
CA GLY A 65 -3.26 0.99 -13.82
C GLY A 65 -4.28 0.04 -14.45
N LEU A 66 -5.31 -0.37 -13.70
CA LEU A 66 -6.39 -1.22 -14.21
C LEU A 66 -7.26 -0.52 -15.26
N VAL A 67 -7.60 0.75 -15.06
CA VAL A 67 -8.46 1.53 -15.95
C VAL A 67 -7.72 1.93 -17.23
N THR A 68 -6.50 2.46 -17.09
CA THR A 68 -5.73 2.98 -18.22
C THR A 68 -4.97 1.90 -18.99
N GLY A 69 -4.66 0.77 -18.35
CA GLY A 69 -3.80 -0.27 -18.92
C GLY A 69 -2.36 0.17 -19.17
N ARG A 70 -1.90 1.26 -18.53
CA ARG A 70 -0.52 1.76 -18.63
C ARG A 70 0.34 1.16 -17.53
N ARG A 71 1.50 0.60 -17.88
CA ARG A 71 2.37 -0.11 -16.93
C ARG A 71 2.93 0.80 -15.83
N THR A 72 3.11 2.07 -16.18
CA THR A 72 3.68 3.11 -15.31
C THR A 72 2.92 3.32 -14.01
N TRP A 73 1.60 3.09 -13.99
CA TRP A 73 0.78 3.27 -12.80
C TRP A 73 0.95 2.16 -11.76
N PHE A 74 1.45 0.98 -12.10
CA PHE A 74 1.66 -0.09 -11.12
C PHE A 74 2.95 0.10 -10.30
N TYR A 75 3.95 0.80 -10.84
CA TYR A 75 5.26 0.93 -10.19
C TYR A 75 5.27 1.77 -8.91
N PRO A 76 4.59 2.93 -8.80
CA PRO A 76 4.58 3.70 -7.56
C PRO A 76 4.06 2.88 -6.37
N ALA A 77 2.97 2.13 -6.59
CA ALA A 77 2.40 1.29 -5.55
C ALA A 77 3.31 0.10 -5.19
N ALA A 78 3.94 -0.53 -6.19
CA ALA A 78 4.91 -1.59 -5.96
C ALA A 78 6.15 -1.08 -5.21
N LEU A 79 6.65 0.11 -5.57
CA LEU A 79 7.83 0.71 -4.94
C LEU A 79 7.55 1.06 -3.48
N LEU A 80 6.42 1.70 -3.20
CA LEU A 80 6.02 2.02 -1.83
C LEU A 80 5.93 0.77 -0.95
N LEU A 81 5.22 -0.27 -1.40
CA LEU A 81 5.09 -1.53 -0.64
C LEU A 81 6.46 -2.21 -0.44
N PHE A 82 7.29 -2.27 -1.47
CA PHE A 82 8.61 -2.88 -1.38
C PHE A 82 9.53 -2.11 -0.42
N LEU A 83 9.56 -0.79 -0.50
CA LEU A 83 10.36 0.05 0.40
C LEU A 83 9.84 -0.01 1.84
N THR A 84 8.52 -0.10 2.05
CA THR A 84 7.95 -0.32 3.38
C THR A 84 8.39 -1.66 3.95
N ALA A 85 8.36 -2.74 3.16
CA ALA A 85 8.84 -4.05 3.59
C ALA A 85 10.34 -4.01 3.99
N ILE A 86 11.18 -3.35 3.18
CA ILE A 86 12.59 -3.11 3.53
C ILE A 86 12.69 -2.32 4.84
N GLY A 87 11.93 -1.23 4.97
CA GLY A 87 11.92 -0.40 6.17
C GLY A 87 11.55 -1.19 7.43
N ARG A 88 10.58 -2.11 7.34
CA ARG A 88 10.21 -3.01 8.44
C ARG A 88 11.32 -4.00 8.80
N VAL A 89 12.01 -4.56 7.81
CA VAL A 89 13.17 -5.44 8.04
C VAL A 89 14.31 -4.65 8.71
N VAL A 90 14.59 -3.43 8.25
CA VAL A 90 15.59 -2.54 8.86
C VAL A 90 15.20 -2.19 10.31
N ALA A 91 13.93 -1.87 10.56
CA ALA A 91 13.42 -1.61 11.90
C ALA A 91 13.61 -2.80 12.85
N TRP A 92 13.31 -4.02 12.36
CA TRP A 92 13.51 -5.24 13.13
C TRP A 92 15.00 -5.55 13.39
N LEU A 93 15.88 -5.35 12.41
CA LEU A 93 17.30 -5.65 12.55
C LEU A 93 18.09 -4.63 13.37
N PHE A 94 17.72 -3.34 13.30
CA PHE A 94 18.57 -2.24 13.78
C PHE A 94 17.89 -1.28 14.77
N HIS A 95 16.58 -1.39 14.99
CA HIS A 95 15.82 -0.46 15.83
C HIS A 95 14.94 -1.17 16.87
N ASP A 96 15.28 -2.41 17.24
CA ASP A 96 14.60 -3.22 18.27
C ASP A 96 13.08 -3.38 18.06
N ALA A 97 12.61 -3.27 16.81
CA ALA A 97 11.20 -3.44 16.49
C ALA A 97 10.81 -4.92 16.42
N ALA A 98 9.53 -5.25 16.62
CA ALA A 98 9.02 -6.60 16.38
C ALA A 98 9.00 -6.93 14.88
N LEU A 99 9.23 -8.20 14.53
CA LEU A 99 9.10 -8.65 13.14
C LEU A 99 7.63 -8.58 12.70
N ALA A 100 7.34 -7.67 11.78
CA ALA A 100 5.99 -7.36 11.35
C ALA A 100 5.46 -8.41 10.33
N PRO A 101 4.33 -9.11 10.61
CA PRO A 101 3.74 -10.05 9.66
C PRO A 101 3.23 -9.38 8.38
N GLN A 102 3.00 -8.07 8.40
CA GLN A 102 2.57 -7.26 7.26
C GLN A 102 3.58 -7.31 6.09
N ILE A 103 4.86 -7.61 6.36
CA ILE A 103 5.89 -7.80 5.33
C ILE A 103 5.43 -8.82 4.27
N GLY A 104 4.76 -9.90 4.69
CA GLY A 104 4.26 -10.91 3.77
C GLY A 104 3.24 -10.34 2.78
N VAL A 105 2.28 -9.54 3.26
CA VAL A 105 1.27 -8.89 2.41
C VAL A 105 1.94 -7.87 1.48
N GLU A 106 2.87 -7.07 1.98
CA GLU A 106 3.59 -6.06 1.20
C GLU A 106 4.34 -6.69 0.01
N LEU A 107 5.06 -7.80 0.26
CA LEU A 107 5.81 -8.51 -0.78
C LEU A 107 4.89 -9.22 -1.78
N VAL A 108 3.83 -9.90 -1.30
CA VAL A 108 2.86 -10.59 -2.17
C VAL A 108 2.19 -9.60 -3.11
N VAL A 109 1.70 -8.47 -2.57
CA VAL A 109 1.05 -7.45 -3.40
C VAL A 109 2.05 -6.79 -4.34
N THR A 110 3.28 -6.53 -3.91
CA THR A 110 4.36 -6.04 -4.80
C THR A 110 4.55 -6.97 -6.00
N VAL A 111 4.68 -8.29 -5.77
CA VAL A 111 4.83 -9.27 -6.85
C VAL A 111 3.62 -9.27 -7.78
N ILE A 112 2.40 -9.21 -7.24
CA ILE A 112 1.17 -9.10 -8.04
C ILE A 112 1.22 -7.87 -8.95
N LEU A 113 1.66 -6.72 -8.46
CA LEU A 113 1.74 -5.47 -9.24
C LEU A 113 2.81 -5.52 -10.32
N LEU A 114 3.95 -6.14 -10.06
CA LEU A 114 4.98 -6.36 -11.08
C LEU A 114 4.51 -7.32 -12.17
N LEU A 115 3.76 -8.36 -11.81
CA LEU A 115 3.12 -9.24 -12.80
C LEU A 115 2.02 -8.52 -13.58
N ALA A 116 1.24 -7.65 -12.91
CA ALA A 116 0.21 -6.84 -13.54
C ALA A 116 0.81 -5.85 -14.54
N SER A 117 1.92 -5.20 -14.21
CA SER A 117 2.60 -4.27 -15.13
C SER A 117 3.09 -4.94 -16.41
N GLN A 118 3.43 -6.23 -16.35
CA GLN A 118 3.85 -7.02 -17.51
C GLN A 118 2.67 -7.60 -18.30
N ARG A 119 1.61 -8.06 -17.63
CA ARG A 119 0.55 -8.89 -18.25
C ARG A 119 -0.78 -8.18 -18.47
N LEU A 120 -1.03 -7.07 -17.79
CA LEU A 120 -2.25 -6.26 -17.96
C LEU A 120 -2.00 -4.98 -18.74
N ALA A 121 -0.73 -4.56 -18.86
CA ALA A 121 -0.38 -3.41 -19.67
C ALA A 121 -0.72 -3.66 -21.15
N ARG A 122 -1.25 -2.62 -21.80
CA ARG A 122 -1.67 -2.63 -23.21
C ARG A 122 -0.81 -1.73 -24.08
N GLU A 123 0.24 -1.17 -23.50
CA GLU A 123 1.23 -0.38 -24.23
C GLU A 123 2.08 -1.32 -25.10
N PRO A 124 2.49 -0.86 -26.29
CA PRO A 124 3.34 -1.64 -27.20
C PRO A 124 4.71 -2.00 -26.59
#